data_AF-A0A367FQ14-F1
#
_entry.id   AF-A0A367FQ14-F1
#
_cell.length_a   1.000
_cell.length_b   1.000
_cell.length_c   1.000
_cell.angle_alpha   90.00
_cell.angle_beta   90.00
_cell.angle_gamma   90.00
#
_symmetry.space_group_name_H-M   'P 1'
#
loop_
_entity.id
_entity.type
_entity.pdbx_description
1 polymer ?
#
loop_
_entity_poly.entity_id
_entity_poly.type
_entity_poly.pdbx_seq_one_letter_code
_entity_poly.pdbx_strand_id
1 'polypeptide(L)'
;MAVSYPMDLPDRVQVLERMLQLLMAAAQTRPALDQISGGKLQIGADGGPRIVLAIGEDGLPELRFYPDSGTSYARIVAGSDGGATGIGMIGEAGTAGNKFQVLHRADTYQVLHMGAVADQADGGMLQLGVDFAASGYFGTADQFQNYWYHQADRTSLVGRFANNSANSYWGMIVGGVTVGSGGSGGIVTYGPTMASTMRPVACVRDGAATPNFTWCVTASSTTGFTVSWSNSTGKEIDYCSFRT
;
A
#
# COMPACT_ATOMS: atom_id res chain seq x y z
N MET A 1 -81.73 24.32 46.21
CA MET A 1 -81.23 22.96 45.92
C MET A 1 -79.71 23.00 46.02
N ALA A 2 -79.13 22.42 47.06
CA ALA A 2 -77.68 22.23 47.13
C ALA A 2 -77.33 21.02 46.25
N VAL A 3 -76.52 21.24 45.22
CA VAL A 3 -75.99 20.15 44.38
C VAL A 3 -74.97 19.39 45.22
N SER A 4 -75.31 18.16 45.63
CA SER A 4 -74.32 17.28 46.28
C SER A 4 -73.41 16.73 45.19
N TYR A 5 -72.17 17.22 45.14
CA TYR A 5 -71.16 16.57 44.33
C TYR A 5 -70.92 15.16 44.92
N PRO A 6 -70.89 14.11 44.09
CA PRO A 6 -70.58 12.78 44.58
C PRO A 6 -69.19 12.82 45.23
N MET A 7 -69.08 12.28 46.45
CA MET A 7 -67.88 12.41 47.30
C MET A 7 -66.62 11.76 46.71
N ASP A 8 -66.71 11.10 45.55
CA ASP A 8 -65.63 10.39 44.86
C ASP A 8 -64.87 11.26 43.84
N LEU A 9 -65.37 12.46 43.52
CA LEU A 9 -64.73 13.36 42.56
C LEU A 9 -63.33 13.83 43.00
N PRO A 10 -63.10 14.24 44.26
CA PRO A 10 -61.77 14.62 44.72
C PRO A 10 -60.76 13.46 44.61
N ASP A 11 -61.19 12.25 44.93
CA ASP A 11 -60.35 11.06 44.87
C ASP A 11 -59.95 10.73 43.43
N ARG A 12 -60.88 10.84 42.48
CA ARG A 12 -60.59 10.63 41.05
C ARG A 12 -59.61 11.66 40.49
N VAL A 13 -59.71 12.92 40.92
CA VAL A 13 -58.78 13.98 40.51
C VAL A 13 -57.37 13.70 41.04
N GLN A 14 -57.23 13.29 42.30
CA GLN A 14 -55.93 12.93 42.87
C GLN A 14 -55.28 11.73 42.16
N VAL A 15 -56.08 10.73 41.76
CA VAL A 15 -55.58 9.60 40.97
C VAL A 15 -55.06 10.07 39.61
N LEU A 16 -55.78 10.95 38.92
CA LEU A 16 -55.36 11.52 37.64
C LEU A 16 -54.09 12.36 37.76
N GLU A 17 -53.97 13.18 38.81
CA GLU A 17 -52.77 13.96 39.07
C GLU A 17 -51.55 13.07 39.32
N ARG A 18 -51.72 12.00 40.10
CA ARG A 18 -50.63 11.03 40.34
C ARG A 18 -50.23 10.28 39.07
N MET A 19 -51.20 9.90 38.23
CA MET A 19 -50.93 9.29 36.92
C MET A 19 -50.18 10.26 35.99
N LEU A 20 -50.58 11.53 35.98
CA LEU A 20 -49.92 12.57 35.18
C LEU A 20 -48.49 12.82 35.65
N GLN A 21 -48.25 12.87 36.97
CA GLN A 21 -46.90 13.01 37.54
C GLN A 21 -46.00 11.83 37.17
N LEU A 22 -46.53 10.60 37.22
CA LEU A 22 -45.79 9.40 36.80
C LEU A 22 -45.48 9.42 35.30
N LEU A 23 -46.42 9.86 34.47
CA LEU A 23 -46.21 10.02 33.03
C LEU A 23 -45.14 11.08 32.72
N MET A 24 -45.19 12.22 33.40
CA MET A 24 -44.19 13.29 33.26
C MET A 24 -42.79 12.81 33.68
N ALA A 25 -42.69 12.05 34.77
CA ALA A 25 -41.44 11.47 35.24
C ALA A 25 -40.86 10.45 34.25
N ALA A 26 -41.71 9.57 33.69
CA ALA A 26 -41.31 8.61 32.67
C ALA A 26 -40.95 9.27 31.32
N ALA A 27 -41.62 10.36 30.95
CA ALA A 27 -41.28 11.13 29.76
C ALA A 27 -39.94 11.90 29.91
N GLN A 28 -39.54 12.22 31.14
CA GLN A 28 -38.25 12.86 31.43
C GLN A 28 -37.08 11.88 31.53
N THR A 29 -37.33 10.58 31.72
CA THR A 29 -36.29 9.58 31.53
C THR A 29 -35.99 9.50 30.04
N ARG A 30 -34.94 10.17 29.58
CA ARG A 30 -34.34 9.91 28.26
C ARG A 30 -33.77 8.50 28.36
N PRO A 31 -34.40 7.45 27.79
CA PRO A 31 -33.78 6.14 27.80
C PRO A 31 -32.42 6.28 27.12
N ALA A 32 -31.37 5.82 27.81
CA ALA A 32 -30.07 5.78 27.19
C ALA A 32 -30.18 4.85 25.96
N LEU A 33 -29.65 5.30 24.84
CA LEU A 33 -29.71 4.56 23.58
C LEU A 33 -28.59 3.51 23.67
N ASP A 34 -28.87 2.43 24.40
CA ASP A 34 -27.84 1.53 24.91
C ASP A 34 -27.36 0.50 23.87
N GLN A 35 -28.23 0.11 22.93
CA GLN A 35 -27.89 -0.91 21.94
C GLN A 35 -28.73 -0.77 20.66
N ILE A 36 -28.05 -0.88 19.51
CA ILE A 36 -28.66 -1.14 18.21
C ILE A 36 -28.26 -2.57 17.83
N SER A 37 -29.21 -3.50 17.80
CA SER A 37 -28.94 -4.93 17.60
C SER A 37 -28.97 -5.38 16.12
N GLY A 38 -29.27 -4.48 15.19
CA GLY A 38 -29.26 -4.77 13.76
C GLY A 38 -29.55 -3.56 12.87
N GLY A 39 -29.28 -3.72 11.58
CA GLY A 39 -29.44 -2.67 10.56
C GLY A 39 -28.21 -1.76 10.42
N LYS A 40 -28.32 -0.79 9.51
CA LYS A 40 -27.32 0.27 9.35
C LYS A 40 -27.71 1.50 10.16
N LEU A 41 -26.75 2.13 10.83
CA LEU A 41 -26.92 3.48 11.37
C LEU A 41 -26.37 4.47 10.35
N GLN A 42 -27.16 5.44 9.93
CA GLN A 42 -26.78 6.43 8.93
C GLN A 42 -27.01 7.84 9.44
N ILE A 43 -26.02 8.70 9.22
CA ILE A 43 -26.07 10.13 9.48
C ILE A 43 -25.93 10.83 8.13
N GLY A 44 -26.98 11.53 7.70
CA GLY A 44 -27.06 12.18 6.38
C GLY A 44 -28.14 11.58 5.48
N ALA A 45 -28.47 12.31 4.41
CA ALA A 45 -29.49 11.90 3.45
C ALA A 45 -28.98 10.75 2.56
N ASP A 46 -29.89 9.85 2.17
CA ASP A 46 -29.59 8.88 1.11
C ASP A 46 -29.25 9.62 -0.19
N GLY A 47 -28.20 9.16 -0.87
CA GLY A 47 -27.74 9.80 -2.11
C GLY A 47 -27.08 11.17 -1.90
N GLY A 48 -26.57 11.46 -0.71
CA GLY A 48 -25.71 12.62 -0.44
C GLY A 48 -24.55 12.29 0.49
N PRO A 49 -23.79 13.31 0.93
CA PRO A 49 -22.74 13.15 1.93
C PRO A 49 -23.31 12.53 3.21
N ARG A 50 -22.73 11.42 3.63
CA ARG A 50 -23.25 10.64 4.75
C ARG A 50 -22.18 9.79 5.42
N ILE A 51 -22.41 9.48 6.69
CA ILE A 51 -21.62 8.53 7.47
C ILE A 51 -22.51 7.32 7.75
N VAL A 52 -22.00 6.11 7.55
CA VAL A 52 -22.74 4.86 7.74
C VAL A 52 -21.96 3.89 8.60
N LEU A 53 -22.56 3.41 9.69
CA LEU A 53 -22.09 2.25 10.45
C LEU A 53 -22.91 1.05 10.03
N ALA A 54 -22.25 0.01 9.53
CA ALA A 54 -22.90 -1.19 9.01
C ALA A 54 -21.99 -2.41 9.12
N ILE A 55 -22.56 -3.57 8.85
CA ILE A 55 -21.79 -4.77 8.51
C ILE A 55 -21.51 -4.75 7.00
N GLY A 56 -20.25 -4.96 6.64
CA GLY A 56 -19.74 -5.10 5.29
C GLY A 56 -20.33 -6.29 4.55
N GLU A 57 -20.14 -6.31 3.22
CA GLU A 57 -20.52 -7.47 2.40
C GLU A 57 -19.66 -8.71 2.75
N ASP A 58 -18.47 -8.47 3.28
CA ASP A 58 -17.54 -9.45 3.84
C ASP A 58 -17.89 -9.89 5.28
N GLY A 59 -18.98 -9.35 5.86
CA GLY A 59 -19.41 -9.65 7.23
C GLY A 59 -18.62 -8.91 8.31
N LEU A 60 -17.75 -7.95 7.95
CA LEU A 60 -16.93 -7.21 8.89
C LEU A 60 -17.62 -5.92 9.36
N PRO A 61 -17.43 -5.48 10.62
CA PRO A 61 -17.93 -4.18 11.07
C PRO A 61 -17.18 -3.04 10.39
N GLU A 62 -17.93 -2.06 9.88
CA GLU A 62 -17.39 -0.93 9.12
C GLU A 62 -18.01 0.42 9.50
N LEU A 63 -17.18 1.46 9.42
CA LEU A 63 -17.58 2.86 9.41
C LEU A 63 -17.22 3.48 8.05
N ARG A 64 -18.23 3.87 7.28
CA ARG A 64 -18.08 4.41 5.92
C ARG A 64 -18.32 5.91 5.88
N PHE A 65 -17.51 6.61 5.09
CA PHE A 65 -17.58 8.04 4.84
C PHE A 65 -17.83 8.27 3.35
N TYR A 66 -19.04 8.68 3.00
CA TYR A 66 -19.42 9.04 1.64
C TYR A 66 -19.28 10.56 1.50
N PRO A 67 -18.37 11.06 0.64
CA PRO A 67 -18.20 12.49 0.44
C PRO A 67 -19.31 13.10 -0.43
N ASP A 68 -20.01 12.29 -1.23
CA ASP A 68 -20.98 12.76 -2.22
C ASP A 68 -22.15 11.76 -2.41
N SER A 69 -22.93 11.97 -3.46
CA SER A 69 -24.08 11.13 -3.84
C SER A 69 -23.70 9.79 -4.47
N GLY A 70 -22.41 9.55 -4.71
CA GLY A 70 -21.90 8.37 -5.37
C GLY A 70 -21.82 7.12 -4.49
N THR A 71 -21.22 6.08 -5.06
CA THR A 71 -20.96 4.79 -4.41
C THR A 71 -19.54 4.70 -3.83
N SER A 72 -18.67 5.66 -4.13
CA SER A 72 -17.31 5.72 -3.58
C SER A 72 -17.34 6.19 -2.13
N TYR A 73 -16.52 5.56 -1.29
CA TYR A 73 -16.37 5.92 0.12
C TYR A 73 -14.97 5.57 0.62
N ALA A 74 -14.57 6.24 1.70
CA ALA A 74 -13.53 5.71 2.57
C ALA A 74 -14.18 4.89 3.67
N ARG A 75 -13.59 3.76 4.07
CA ARG A 75 -14.07 2.98 5.22
C ARG A 75 -12.97 2.72 6.23
N ILE A 76 -13.38 2.65 7.49
CA ILE A 76 -12.63 2.03 8.57
C ILE A 76 -13.29 0.68 8.82
N VAL A 77 -12.51 -0.39 8.74
CA VAL A 77 -12.99 -1.77 8.93
C VAL A 77 -12.20 -2.41 10.06
N ALA A 78 -12.87 -3.16 10.93
CA ALA A 78 -12.20 -4.02 11.89
C ALA A 78 -12.34 -5.48 11.45
N GLY A 79 -11.24 -6.23 11.50
CA GLY A 79 -11.20 -7.62 11.04
C GLY A 79 -10.41 -8.51 11.98
N SER A 80 -10.64 -9.82 11.87
CA SER A 80 -9.85 -10.84 12.55
C SER A 80 -9.58 -12.01 11.62
N ASP A 81 -8.36 -12.53 11.67
CA ASP A 81 -7.86 -13.67 10.88
C ASP A 81 -7.43 -14.84 11.78
N GLY A 82 -8.29 -15.22 12.73
CA GLY A 82 -8.14 -16.48 13.49
C GLY A 82 -7.01 -16.48 14.53
N GLY A 83 -6.41 -15.33 14.81
CA GLY A 83 -5.36 -15.17 15.82
C GLY A 83 -4.98 -13.72 16.09
N ALA A 84 -5.19 -12.82 15.12
CA ALA A 84 -5.02 -11.39 15.30
C ALA A 84 -6.33 -10.63 15.06
N THR A 85 -6.45 -9.49 15.72
CA THR A 85 -7.47 -8.48 15.44
C THR A 85 -6.78 -7.25 14.88
N GLY A 86 -7.42 -6.57 13.94
CA GLY A 86 -6.85 -5.40 13.31
C GLY A 86 -7.87 -4.36 12.89
N ILE A 87 -7.35 -3.19 12.57
CA ILE A 87 -8.11 -2.09 11.99
C ILE A 87 -7.49 -1.73 10.64
N GLY A 88 -8.35 -1.55 9.65
CA GLY A 88 -8.00 -1.14 8.30
C GLY A 88 -8.65 0.20 7.97
N MET A 89 -7.92 1.08 7.29
CA MET A 89 -8.47 2.27 6.63
C MET A 89 -8.31 2.06 5.13
N ILE A 90 -9.43 2.11 4.40
CA ILE A 90 -9.47 1.79 2.96
C ILE A 90 -10.16 2.92 2.22
N GLY A 91 -9.49 3.49 1.22
CA GLY A 91 -10.13 4.34 0.21
C GLY A 91 -10.57 3.49 -0.98
N GLU A 92 -11.87 3.48 -1.29
CA GLU A 92 -12.42 2.71 -2.41
C GLU A 92 -12.97 3.65 -3.49
N ALA A 93 -12.40 3.56 -4.69
CA ALA A 93 -12.94 4.17 -5.89
C ALA A 93 -13.97 3.22 -6.54
N GLY A 94 -15.14 3.02 -5.91
CA GLY A 94 -16.22 2.19 -6.46
C GLY A 94 -15.85 0.75 -6.83
N THR A 95 -16.66 0.12 -7.69
CA THR A 95 -16.68 -1.35 -7.91
C THR A 95 -15.43 -1.96 -8.56
N ALA A 96 -14.48 -1.16 -9.03
CA ALA A 96 -13.26 -1.66 -9.70
C ALA A 96 -12.10 -0.63 -9.70
N GLY A 97 -12.03 0.23 -8.69
CA GLY A 97 -11.00 1.27 -8.62
C GLY A 97 -9.79 0.88 -7.79
N ASN A 98 -8.67 1.55 -8.03
CA ASN A 98 -7.48 1.44 -7.21
C ASN A 98 -7.83 1.71 -5.75
N LYS A 99 -7.29 0.89 -4.84
CA LYS A 99 -7.51 1.04 -3.41
C LYS A 99 -6.23 1.50 -2.73
N PHE A 100 -6.38 2.41 -1.78
CA PHE A 100 -5.33 2.69 -0.80
C PHE A 100 -5.75 2.06 0.51
N GLN A 101 -4.90 1.23 1.09
CA GLN A 101 -5.18 0.52 2.33
C GLN A 101 -4.05 0.71 3.34
N VAL A 102 -4.42 1.09 4.55
CA VAL A 102 -3.57 0.99 5.74
C VAL A 102 -4.17 -0.09 6.61
N LEU A 103 -3.39 -1.09 7.00
CA LEU A 103 -3.85 -2.20 7.81
C LEU A 103 -2.88 -2.39 8.99
N HIS A 104 -3.42 -2.37 10.20
CA HIS A 104 -2.69 -2.67 11.41
C HIS A 104 -3.27 -3.91 12.07
N ARG A 105 -2.43 -4.91 12.32
CA ARG A 105 -2.73 -6.17 13.02
C ARG A 105 -1.72 -6.37 14.15
N ALA A 106 -1.94 -7.40 14.97
CA ALA A 106 -1.08 -7.68 16.13
C ALA A 106 0.43 -7.75 15.78
N ASP A 107 0.78 -8.42 14.68
CA ASP A 107 2.19 -8.69 14.32
C ASP A 107 2.66 -7.97 13.06
N THR A 108 1.77 -7.23 12.39
CA THR A 108 2.06 -6.63 11.09
C THR A 108 1.36 -5.29 10.91
N TYR A 109 2.08 -4.37 10.28
CA TYR A 109 1.56 -3.11 9.75
C TYR A 109 1.82 -3.06 8.24
N GLN A 110 0.82 -2.66 7.46
CA GLN A 110 0.88 -2.60 6.01
C GLN A 110 0.27 -1.30 5.48
N VAL A 111 0.92 -0.74 4.46
CA VAL A 111 0.39 0.32 3.60
C VAL A 111 0.49 -0.17 2.17
N LEU A 112 -0.65 -0.26 1.48
CA LEU A 112 -0.76 -0.88 0.17
C LEU A 112 -1.51 0.03 -0.79
N HIS A 113 -0.97 0.17 -1.99
CA HIS A 113 -1.70 0.58 -3.17
C HIS A 113 -2.06 -0.69 -3.94
N MET A 114 -3.37 -0.93 -4.11
CA MET A 114 -3.88 -2.10 -4.81
C MET A 114 -4.47 -1.68 -6.16
N GLY A 115 -4.28 -2.53 -7.16
CA GLY A 115 -4.90 -2.36 -8.47
C GLY A 115 -6.42 -2.58 -8.46
N ALA A 116 -7.03 -2.43 -9.62
CA ALA A 116 -8.48 -2.58 -9.83
C ALA A 116 -9.03 -3.99 -9.52
N VAL A 117 -8.17 -5.01 -9.57
CA VAL A 117 -8.53 -6.39 -9.20
C VAL A 117 -8.49 -6.48 -7.68
N ALA A 118 -9.67 -6.60 -7.07
CA ALA A 118 -9.81 -6.76 -5.63
C ALA A 118 -8.91 -7.90 -5.13
N ASP A 119 -8.29 -7.67 -3.97
CA ASP A 119 -7.51 -8.64 -3.21
C ASP A 119 -6.08 -8.94 -3.68
N GLN A 120 -5.51 -8.16 -4.60
CA GLN A 120 -4.09 -8.28 -4.95
C GLN A 120 -3.35 -6.95 -4.78
N ALA A 121 -2.25 -6.99 -4.00
CA ALA A 121 -1.28 -5.91 -3.98
C ALA A 121 -0.65 -5.84 -5.39
N ASP A 122 -1.07 -4.87 -6.18
CA ASP A 122 -0.48 -4.56 -7.49
C ASP A 122 -0.14 -3.08 -7.50
N GLY A 123 0.99 -2.75 -6.88
CA GLY A 123 1.36 -1.37 -6.61
C GLY A 123 2.41 -1.19 -5.53
N GLY A 124 2.51 0.05 -5.05
CA GLY A 124 3.40 0.43 -3.98
C GLY A 124 3.00 -0.23 -2.65
N MET A 125 3.98 -0.76 -1.93
CA MET A 125 3.82 -1.39 -0.63
C MET A 125 4.86 -0.85 0.35
N LEU A 126 4.43 -0.69 1.60
CA LEU A 126 5.25 -0.74 2.80
C LEU A 126 4.65 -1.80 3.72
N GLN A 127 5.46 -2.76 4.15
CA GLN A 127 5.04 -3.79 5.09
C GLN A 127 6.08 -3.92 6.19
N LEU A 128 5.62 -3.91 7.43
CA LEU A 128 6.43 -4.07 8.63
C LEU A 128 5.84 -5.24 9.42
N GLY A 129 6.67 -6.21 9.76
CA GLY A 129 6.33 -7.28 10.68
C GLY A 129 7.34 -7.34 11.83
N VAL A 130 7.07 -8.18 12.82
CA VAL A 130 7.98 -8.36 13.97
C VAL A 130 9.41 -8.75 13.52
N ASP A 131 9.52 -9.57 12.48
CA ASP A 131 10.82 -10.13 12.03
C ASP A 131 11.27 -9.64 10.66
N PHE A 132 10.54 -8.71 10.03
CA PHE A 132 10.87 -8.24 8.69
C PHE A 132 10.33 -6.85 8.37
N ALA A 133 10.94 -6.20 7.37
CA ALA A 133 10.41 -4.99 6.76
C ALA A 133 10.58 -5.07 5.23
N ALA A 134 9.56 -4.65 4.49
CA ALA A 134 9.56 -4.64 3.04
C ALA A 134 9.04 -3.29 2.52
N SER A 135 9.66 -2.76 1.47
CA SER A 135 9.16 -1.57 0.78
C SER A 135 9.49 -1.58 -0.70
N GLY A 136 8.55 -1.18 -1.55
CA GLY A 136 8.74 -1.10 -2.99
C GLY A 136 7.47 -1.34 -3.77
N TYR A 137 7.60 -1.95 -4.94
CA TYR A 137 6.51 -2.35 -5.81
C TYR A 137 6.30 -3.86 -5.72
N PHE A 138 5.05 -4.27 -5.53
CA PHE A 138 4.64 -5.66 -5.56
C PHE A 138 3.67 -5.86 -6.72
N GLY A 139 4.04 -6.75 -7.64
CA GLY A 139 3.19 -7.14 -8.76
C GLY A 139 2.71 -8.57 -8.57
N THR A 140 1.60 -8.88 -9.22
CA THR A 140 0.91 -10.17 -9.12
C THR A 140 1.71 -11.34 -9.71
N ALA A 141 2.64 -11.07 -10.63
CA ALA A 141 3.63 -12.04 -11.09
C ALA A 141 5.02 -11.69 -10.54
N ASP A 142 5.78 -12.71 -10.12
CA ASP A 142 7.10 -12.58 -9.50
C ASP A 142 8.07 -11.72 -10.32
N GLN A 143 7.98 -11.77 -11.65
CA GLN A 143 8.82 -10.99 -12.56
C GLN A 143 8.59 -9.46 -12.51
N PHE A 144 7.49 -9.01 -11.90
CA PHE A 144 7.13 -7.60 -11.76
C PHE A 144 7.37 -7.05 -10.35
N GLN A 145 7.92 -7.86 -9.45
CA GLN A 145 8.26 -7.40 -8.10
C GLN A 145 9.55 -6.56 -8.12
N ASN A 146 9.55 -5.45 -7.38
CA ASN A 146 10.74 -4.62 -7.17
C ASN A 146 10.71 -3.99 -5.78
N TYR A 147 11.33 -4.63 -4.79
CA TYR A 147 11.29 -4.17 -3.40
C TYR A 147 12.56 -4.48 -2.63
N TRP A 148 12.81 -3.66 -1.61
CA TRP A 148 13.80 -3.88 -0.58
C TRP A 148 13.17 -4.70 0.54
N TYR A 149 13.85 -5.75 0.97
CA TYR A 149 13.40 -6.64 2.01
C TYR A 149 14.50 -6.79 3.06
N HIS A 150 14.12 -6.59 4.31
CA HIS A 150 15.00 -6.59 5.46
C HIS A 150 14.51 -7.64 6.45
N GLN A 151 15.44 -8.40 7.00
CA GLN A 151 15.25 -9.32 8.12
C GLN A 151 16.42 -9.14 9.11
N ALA A 152 16.34 -9.82 10.25
CA ALA A 152 17.35 -9.69 11.31
C ALA A 152 18.80 -9.93 10.84
N ASP A 153 19.01 -10.81 9.87
CA ASP A 153 20.34 -11.26 9.42
C ASP A 153 20.70 -10.86 7.99
N ARG A 154 19.75 -10.34 7.21
CA ARG A 154 19.94 -10.08 5.78
C ARG A 154 19.13 -8.89 5.29
N THR A 155 19.65 -8.24 4.26
CA THR A 155 18.89 -7.35 3.39
C THR A 155 19.01 -7.86 1.96
N SER A 156 17.89 -7.96 1.26
CA SER A 156 17.82 -8.37 -0.13
C SER A 156 17.07 -7.34 -0.95
N LEU A 157 17.59 -7.04 -2.13
CA LEU A 157 16.85 -6.32 -3.16
C LEU A 157 16.27 -7.36 -4.13
N VAL A 158 14.96 -7.34 -4.29
CA VAL A 158 14.24 -8.17 -5.26
C VAL A 158 13.89 -7.32 -6.47
N GLY A 159 14.02 -7.89 -7.67
CA GLY A 159 13.59 -7.27 -8.92
C GLY A 159 14.75 -6.95 -9.86
N ARG A 160 14.54 -5.91 -10.68
CA ARG A 160 15.48 -5.51 -11.74
C ARG A 160 15.92 -4.07 -11.51
N PHE A 161 17.19 -3.80 -11.78
CA PHE A 161 17.65 -2.43 -11.95
C PHE A 161 17.23 -1.91 -13.32
N ALA A 162 17.04 -0.60 -13.42
CA ALA A 162 16.84 0.04 -14.71
C ALA A 162 18.08 -0.18 -15.60
N ASN A 163 17.85 -0.62 -16.84
CA ASN A 163 18.90 -0.87 -17.83
C ASN A 163 18.81 0.15 -18.98
N ASN A 164 19.95 0.47 -19.60
CA ASN A 164 20.08 1.20 -20.88
C ASN A 164 19.37 2.56 -21.00
N SER A 165 18.90 3.11 -19.89
CA SER A 165 18.51 4.51 -19.72
C SER A 165 19.24 4.97 -18.47
N ALA A 166 19.79 6.17 -18.45
CA ALA A 166 20.44 6.70 -17.26
C ALA A 166 19.99 8.14 -17.05
N ASN A 167 19.85 8.53 -15.79
CA ASN A 167 19.75 9.92 -15.41
C ASN A 167 21.10 10.36 -14.84
N SER A 168 21.48 11.61 -15.09
CA SER A 168 22.70 12.23 -14.57
C SER A 168 22.77 12.31 -13.05
N TYR A 169 21.77 11.79 -12.31
CA TYR A 169 21.76 11.63 -10.84
C TYR A 169 21.70 10.19 -10.31
N TRP A 170 21.67 9.15 -11.16
CA TRP A 170 21.60 7.76 -10.68
C TRP A 170 22.86 7.29 -9.95
N GLY A 171 22.69 6.77 -8.74
CA GLY A 171 23.78 6.22 -7.92
C GLY A 171 24.41 4.94 -8.48
N MET A 172 23.66 4.17 -9.26
CA MET A 172 24.12 2.93 -9.90
C MET A 172 23.49 2.76 -11.27
N ILE A 173 24.26 2.27 -12.23
CA ILE A 173 23.82 1.87 -13.57
C ILE A 173 24.24 0.43 -13.78
N VAL A 174 23.34 -0.42 -14.26
CA VAL A 174 23.69 -1.75 -14.73
C VAL A 174 23.32 -1.90 -16.20
N GLY A 175 24.03 -2.75 -16.92
CA GLY A 175 23.74 -3.00 -18.32
C GLY A 175 24.63 -4.06 -18.92
N GLY A 176 24.41 -4.27 -20.22
CA GLY A 176 25.15 -5.21 -21.04
C GLY A 176 25.33 -4.64 -22.45
N VAL A 177 26.51 -4.80 -23.03
CA VAL A 177 26.75 -4.46 -24.45
C VAL A 177 27.55 -5.57 -25.14
N THR A 178 27.16 -5.87 -26.38
CA THR A 178 27.92 -6.79 -27.24
C THR A 178 28.79 -5.98 -28.20
N VAL A 179 30.08 -6.31 -28.24
CA VAL A 179 31.07 -5.76 -29.17
C VAL A 179 31.44 -6.84 -30.18
N GLY A 180 31.37 -6.50 -31.47
CA GLY A 180 31.73 -7.40 -32.56
C GLY A 180 33.21 -7.82 -32.55
N SER A 181 33.54 -8.83 -33.34
CA SER A 181 34.93 -9.28 -33.52
C SER A 181 35.79 -8.24 -34.25
N GLY A 182 37.11 -8.32 -34.07
CA GLY A 182 38.11 -7.50 -34.78
C GLY A 182 38.73 -6.38 -33.95
N GLY A 183 38.19 -6.10 -32.76
CA GLY A 183 38.75 -5.12 -31.82
C GLY A 183 39.47 -5.75 -30.62
N SER A 184 40.36 -4.98 -30.00
CA SER A 184 41.05 -5.30 -28.72
C SER A 184 40.46 -4.53 -27.53
N GLY A 185 39.26 -3.95 -27.70
CA GLY A 185 38.58 -3.17 -26.67
C GLY A 185 37.21 -2.67 -27.09
N GLY A 186 36.50 -2.11 -26.12
CA GLY A 186 35.14 -1.60 -26.27
C GLY A 186 34.89 -0.41 -25.34
N ILE A 187 33.98 0.46 -25.77
CA ILE A 187 33.55 1.62 -24.98
C ILE A 187 32.10 1.38 -24.57
N VAL A 188 31.84 1.54 -23.28
CA VAL A 188 30.49 1.54 -22.71
C VAL A 188 30.12 2.98 -22.39
N THR A 189 29.07 3.48 -23.03
CA THR A 189 28.57 4.85 -22.82
C THR A 189 27.36 4.82 -21.89
N TYR A 190 27.25 5.76 -20.96
CA TYR A 190 26.11 5.83 -20.04
C TYR A 190 24.85 6.41 -20.68
N GLY A 191 25.00 7.16 -21.79
CA GLY A 191 23.92 7.93 -22.42
C GLY A 191 24.09 9.42 -22.11
N PRO A 192 23.70 9.91 -20.91
CA PRO A 192 23.99 11.26 -20.47
C PRO A 192 25.40 11.38 -19.86
N THR A 193 25.84 12.62 -19.66
CA THR A 193 26.97 12.94 -18.77
C THR A 193 26.53 12.85 -17.31
N MET A 194 27.19 11.99 -16.54
CA MET A 194 26.96 11.82 -15.11
C MET A 194 27.52 12.99 -14.30
N ALA A 195 26.89 13.32 -13.17
CA ALA A 195 27.32 14.43 -12.32
C ALA A 195 28.73 14.23 -11.70
N SER A 196 29.17 12.99 -11.53
CA SER A 196 30.52 12.63 -11.10
C SER A 196 31.06 11.44 -11.88
N THR A 197 32.38 11.26 -11.87
CA THR A 197 33.02 10.08 -12.49
C THR A 197 32.49 8.82 -11.83
N MET A 198 31.96 7.91 -12.65
CA MET A 198 31.45 6.62 -12.18
C MET A 198 32.60 5.63 -11.98
N ARG A 199 32.40 4.61 -11.17
CA ARG A 199 33.35 3.50 -10.94
C ARG A 199 32.76 2.20 -11.49
N PRO A 200 33.23 1.70 -12.65
CA PRO A 200 32.71 0.49 -13.25
C PRO A 200 33.31 -0.75 -12.59
N VAL A 201 32.44 -1.71 -12.31
CA VAL A 201 32.77 -3.11 -12.14
C VAL A 201 32.16 -3.83 -13.33
N ALA A 202 32.98 -4.48 -14.13
CA ALA A 202 32.55 -5.17 -15.34
C ALA A 202 32.92 -6.65 -15.26
N CYS A 203 32.28 -7.45 -16.10
CA CYS A 203 32.68 -8.78 -16.49
C CYS A 203 32.68 -8.82 -18.01
N VAL A 204 33.71 -9.44 -18.61
CA VAL A 204 33.82 -9.60 -20.05
C VAL A 204 33.84 -11.07 -20.38
N ARG A 205 33.02 -11.49 -21.34
CA ARG A 205 32.91 -12.87 -21.82
C ARG A 205 32.88 -12.94 -23.34
N ASP A 206 33.38 -14.03 -23.91
CA ASP A 206 33.34 -14.29 -25.36
C ASP A 206 32.59 -15.59 -25.72
N GLY A 207 31.97 -16.24 -24.73
CA GLY A 207 31.21 -17.49 -24.89
C GLY A 207 32.07 -18.76 -25.02
N ALA A 208 33.40 -18.65 -24.91
CA ALA A 208 34.26 -19.83 -24.91
C ALA A 208 34.06 -20.69 -23.64
N ALA A 209 34.12 -22.02 -23.81
CA ALA A 209 34.00 -22.96 -22.70
C ALA A 209 35.21 -22.94 -21.74
N THR A 210 36.35 -22.43 -22.19
CA THR A 210 37.60 -22.35 -21.43
C THR A 210 38.19 -20.94 -21.50
N PRO A 211 38.81 -20.43 -20.42
CA PRO A 211 39.47 -19.12 -20.45
C PRO A 211 40.51 -19.01 -21.56
N ASN A 212 40.37 -18.00 -22.41
CA ASN A 212 41.16 -17.82 -23.64
C ASN A 212 41.55 -16.35 -23.92
N PHE A 213 41.29 -15.43 -22.99
CA PHE A 213 41.75 -14.04 -23.05
C PHE A 213 41.90 -13.42 -21.66
N THR A 214 42.63 -12.31 -21.60
CA THR A 214 42.70 -11.42 -20.43
C THR A 214 42.03 -10.09 -20.78
N TRP A 215 41.45 -9.42 -19.78
CA TRP A 215 40.82 -8.12 -19.97
C TRP A 215 40.96 -7.22 -18.74
N CYS A 216 40.82 -5.91 -18.93
CA CYS A 216 40.76 -4.94 -17.84
C CYS A 216 39.97 -3.69 -18.23
N VAL A 217 39.44 -2.98 -17.24
CA VAL A 217 38.96 -1.60 -17.41
C VAL A 217 40.17 -0.68 -17.48
N THR A 218 40.30 0.11 -18.55
CA THR A 218 41.47 0.95 -18.81
C THR A 218 41.21 2.43 -18.54
N ALA A 219 39.97 2.88 -18.64
CA ALA A 219 39.58 4.25 -18.35
C ALA A 219 38.14 4.33 -17.86
N SER A 220 37.83 5.35 -17.04
CA SER A 220 36.48 5.67 -16.64
C SER A 220 36.29 7.18 -16.50
N SER A 221 35.12 7.67 -16.90
CA SER A 221 34.75 9.08 -16.93
C SER A 221 33.30 9.30 -16.49
N THR A 222 32.82 10.53 -16.63
CA THR A 222 31.41 10.90 -16.45
C THR A 222 30.50 10.43 -17.59
N THR A 223 31.05 10.06 -18.76
CA THR A 223 30.25 9.69 -19.94
C THR A 223 30.29 8.20 -20.25
N GLY A 224 31.24 7.47 -19.69
CA GLY A 224 31.40 6.05 -19.93
C GLY A 224 32.64 5.45 -19.31
N PHE A 225 32.99 4.26 -19.77
CA PHE A 225 34.26 3.61 -19.46
C PHE A 225 34.75 2.79 -20.64
N THR A 226 36.05 2.49 -20.65
CA THR A 226 36.71 1.71 -21.69
C THR A 226 37.23 0.41 -21.11
N VAL A 227 37.07 -0.67 -21.86
CA VAL A 227 37.57 -2.01 -21.55
C VAL A 227 38.51 -2.45 -22.67
N SER A 228 39.59 -3.13 -22.32
CA SER A 228 40.54 -3.71 -23.28
C SER A 228 40.70 -5.20 -23.02
N TRP A 229 40.98 -5.97 -24.08
CA TRP A 229 41.17 -7.42 -24.02
C TRP A 229 42.20 -7.92 -25.03
N SER A 230 42.76 -9.11 -24.78
CA SER A 230 43.99 -9.59 -25.44
C SER A 230 43.80 -10.29 -26.80
N ASN A 231 42.57 -10.53 -27.25
CA ASN A 231 42.30 -11.20 -28.53
C ASN A 231 41.22 -10.45 -29.35
N SER A 232 40.86 -10.95 -30.54
CA SER A 232 39.93 -10.25 -31.45
C SER A 232 38.53 -10.88 -31.54
N THR A 233 38.17 -11.80 -30.62
CA THR A 233 36.82 -12.40 -30.61
C THR A 233 35.78 -11.38 -30.15
N GLY A 234 34.53 -11.56 -30.59
CA GLY A 234 33.41 -10.74 -30.09
C GLY A 234 33.25 -10.90 -28.58
N LYS A 235 32.87 -9.82 -27.91
CA LYS A 235 32.73 -9.78 -26.44
C LYS A 235 31.34 -9.33 -26.03
N GLU A 236 30.90 -9.83 -24.89
CA GLU A 236 29.81 -9.24 -24.13
C GLU A 236 30.40 -8.65 -22.84
N ILE A 237 30.03 -7.40 -22.57
CA ILE A 237 30.45 -6.64 -21.40
C ILE A 237 29.22 -6.46 -20.51
N ASP A 238 29.16 -7.19 -19.42
CA ASP A 238 28.15 -7.05 -18.37
C ASP A 238 28.72 -6.15 -17.28
N TYR A 239 28.00 -5.11 -16.85
CA TYR A 239 28.57 -4.12 -15.92
C TYR A 239 27.60 -3.58 -14.88
N CYS A 240 28.21 -3.13 -13.79
CA CYS A 240 27.63 -2.29 -12.76
C CYS A 240 28.56 -1.10 -12.51
N SER A 241 28.10 0.12 -12.77
CA SER A 241 28.84 1.35 -12.52
C SER A 241 28.17 2.13 -11.41
N PHE A 242 28.91 2.48 -10.36
CA PHE A 242 28.38 3.20 -9.21
C PHE A 242 29.08 4.55 -9.00
N ARG A 243 28.39 5.48 -8.33
CA ARG A 243 28.99 6.74 -7.91
C ARG A 243 29.80 6.57 -6.64
N THR A 244 30.83 7.38 -6.52
CA THR A 244 31.59 7.62 -5.28
C THR A 244 31.52 9.08 -4.92
#